data_AF-A0A5C4USB7-F1
#
_entry.id   AF-A0A5C4USB7-F1
#
_cell.length_a   1.000
_cell.length_b   1.000
_cell.length_c   1.000
_cell.angle_alpha   90.00
_cell.angle_beta   90.00
_cell.angle_gamma   90.00
#
_symmetry.space_group_name_H-M   'P 1'
#
loop_
_entity.id
_entity.type
_entity.pdbx_description
1 polymer ?
#
loop_
_entity_poly.entity_id
_entity_poly.type
_entity_poly.pdbx_seq_one_letter_code
_entity_poly.pdbx_strand_id
1 'polypeptide(L)'
;MPDREWAPPEPYDLRRSLLVLRRGPYDPAFREERDGTLWRGTRTPLGPATLRLRPGARIAARAWGPGADWVLDRLPALLGGEDDPGEFVPRHRLIAEARRRHRGVRLIRTGLVLESLIPSVLEQRVTTEDAYGSWRRLLRWFGEPAPGPGADRDLWVMPDPRTLARVPSWDWHRANVDGSRSATLMRVVRVARRMEEAAAMELPAALARLRAIPGIGPWTAAEALQRSNGSPDAITVGDLHLPGTVGYALAGERDADDARMLELLADYPGQRHRAARYVLLSGVAPARRAPRQRHARIARL
;
A
#
# COMPACT_ATOMS: atom_id res chain seq x y z
N MET A 1 3.99 21.87 18.29
CA MET A 1 4.03 20.69 17.41
C MET A 1 3.33 19.57 18.15
N PRO A 2 2.27 18.99 17.56
CA PRO A 2 1.45 18.02 18.25
C PRO A 2 2.18 16.67 18.36
N ASP A 3 1.99 16.00 19.49
CA ASP A 3 2.34 14.61 19.70
C ASP A 3 1.18 13.82 20.32
N ARG A 4 1.24 12.50 20.09
CA ARG A 4 0.29 11.52 20.61
C ARG A 4 1.07 10.27 20.97
N GLU A 5 0.56 9.56 21.98
CA GLU A 5 0.98 8.20 22.24
C GLU A 5 -0.19 7.26 22.03
N TRP A 6 0.06 6.14 21.37
CA TRP A 6 -0.92 5.08 21.19
C TRP A 6 -0.38 3.78 21.75
N ALA A 7 -1.19 3.12 22.58
CA ALA A 7 -0.86 1.82 23.15
C ALA A 7 -1.46 0.72 22.26
N PRO A 8 -0.64 -0.02 21.48
CA PRO A 8 -1.13 -1.15 20.71
C PRO A 8 -1.57 -2.32 21.61
N PRO A 9 -2.48 -3.19 21.15
CA PRO A 9 -2.66 -4.51 21.74
C PRO A 9 -1.38 -5.35 21.58
N GLU A 10 -0.94 -6.02 22.65
CA GLU A 10 0.24 -6.88 22.62
C GLU A 10 -0.08 -8.32 22.14
N PRO A 11 0.80 -8.96 21.34
CA PRO A 11 2.00 -8.39 20.72
C PRO A 11 1.64 -7.44 19.56
N TYR A 12 2.55 -6.51 19.22
CA TYR A 12 2.43 -5.61 18.08
C TYR A 12 3.74 -5.45 17.32
N ASP A 13 3.67 -5.50 15.98
CA ASP A 13 4.81 -5.36 15.08
C ASP A 13 4.58 -4.12 14.19
N LEU A 14 5.07 -2.97 14.65
CA LEU A 14 4.95 -1.68 13.97
C LEU A 14 5.51 -1.76 12.55
N ARG A 15 6.69 -2.36 12.42
CA ARG A 15 7.43 -2.44 11.17
C ARG A 15 6.68 -3.27 10.14
N ARG A 16 6.33 -4.53 10.47
CA ARG A 16 5.62 -5.41 9.52
C ARG A 16 4.19 -4.94 9.20
N SER A 17 3.55 -4.20 10.10
CA SER A 17 2.24 -3.60 9.83
C SER A 17 2.35 -2.47 8.80
N LEU A 18 3.32 -1.54 8.95
CA LEU A 18 3.43 -0.36 8.09
C LEU A 18 4.29 -0.53 6.83
N LEU A 19 5.17 -1.53 6.74
CA LEU A 19 6.06 -1.71 5.58
C LEU A 19 5.31 -1.91 4.26
N VAL A 20 4.03 -2.28 4.29
CA VAL A 20 3.17 -2.37 3.10
C VAL A 20 3.01 -1.04 2.37
N LEU A 21 3.23 0.08 3.08
CA LEU A 21 3.11 1.43 2.53
C LEU A 21 4.38 1.87 1.79
N ARG A 22 5.51 1.19 2.02
CA ARG A 22 6.80 1.53 1.43
C ARG A 22 6.90 1.05 -0.01
N ARG A 23 7.24 1.95 -0.93
CA ARG A 23 7.46 1.71 -2.36
C ARG A 23 8.95 1.54 -2.67
N GLY A 24 9.52 0.50 -2.07
CA GLY A 24 10.91 0.09 -2.27
C GLY A 24 11.94 0.69 -1.31
N PRO A 25 13.22 0.27 -1.41
CA PRO A 25 14.25 0.67 -0.47
C PRO A 25 14.55 2.18 -0.49
N TYR A 26 14.32 2.84 -1.62
CA TYR A 26 14.58 4.27 -1.85
C TYR A 26 13.30 5.10 -2.00
N ASP A 27 12.22 4.70 -1.30
CA ASP A 27 10.96 5.43 -1.29
C ASP A 27 11.15 6.81 -0.65
N PRO A 28 10.95 7.93 -1.36
CA PRO A 28 11.11 9.25 -0.78
C PRO A 28 9.95 9.65 0.15
N ALA A 29 8.84 8.90 0.20
CA ALA A 29 7.73 9.17 1.13
C ALA A 29 7.77 8.32 2.41
N PHE A 30 8.70 7.37 2.50
CA PHE A 30 8.76 6.44 3.64
C PHE A 30 10.22 6.13 4.00
N ARG A 31 10.58 6.34 5.27
CA ARG A 31 11.92 6.05 5.77
C ARG A 31 11.86 5.27 7.07
N GLU A 32 12.79 4.33 7.22
CA GLU A 32 13.01 3.53 8.42
C GLU A 32 14.41 3.83 8.94
N GLU A 33 14.52 4.15 10.24
CA GLU A 33 15.78 4.33 10.94
C GLU A 33 16.23 3.03 11.63
N ARG A 34 17.51 2.96 12.02
CA ARG A 34 18.11 1.73 12.59
C ARG A 34 17.48 1.30 13.91
N ASP A 35 16.93 2.25 14.66
CA ASP A 35 16.22 2.04 15.93
C ASP A 35 14.75 1.59 15.73
N GLY A 36 14.32 1.40 14.48
CA GLY A 36 12.94 1.05 14.13
C GLY A 36 11.99 2.25 14.05
N THR A 37 12.48 3.49 14.23
CA THR A 37 11.69 4.69 14.01
C THR A 37 11.27 4.79 12.54
N LEU A 38 9.98 5.01 12.31
CA LEU A 38 9.41 5.16 10.97
C LEU A 38 9.04 6.62 10.70
N TRP A 39 9.33 7.08 9.50
CA TRP A 39 8.99 8.40 9.00
C TRP A 39 8.15 8.30 7.74
N ARG A 40 7.11 9.13 7.64
CA ARG A 40 6.25 9.22 6.47
C ARG A 40 6.00 10.66 6.05
N GLY A 41 6.17 10.94 4.77
CA GLY A 41 5.63 12.11 4.11
C GLY A 41 4.26 11.75 3.55
N THR A 42 3.22 12.47 3.94
CA THR A 42 1.84 12.15 3.56
C THR A 42 1.06 13.38 3.16
N ARG A 43 0.16 13.24 2.19
CA ARG A 43 -0.76 14.31 1.80
C ARG A 43 -2.13 14.04 2.40
N THR A 44 -2.51 14.87 3.35
CA THR A 44 -3.83 14.81 4.00
C THR A 44 -4.80 15.78 3.32
N PRO A 45 -6.11 15.67 3.60
CA PRO A 45 -7.09 16.67 3.20
C PRO A 45 -6.81 18.07 3.73
N LEU A 46 -6.06 18.19 4.84
CA LEU A 46 -5.67 19.47 5.45
C LEU A 46 -4.30 19.96 5.00
N GLY A 47 -3.65 19.26 4.06
CA GLY A 47 -2.34 19.61 3.51
C GLY A 47 -1.25 18.59 3.82
N PRO A 48 0.01 18.89 3.45
CA PRO A 48 1.14 17.98 3.64
C PRO A 48 1.44 17.78 5.14
N ALA A 49 1.91 16.60 5.48
CA ALA A 49 2.39 16.29 6.81
C ALA A 49 3.61 15.37 6.79
N THR A 50 4.49 15.59 7.77
CA THR A 50 5.49 14.59 8.17
C THR A 50 4.96 13.89 9.41
N LEU A 51 5.04 12.57 9.45
CA LEU A 51 4.73 11.75 10.62
C LEU A 51 5.96 10.94 11.03
N ARG A 52 6.36 11.03 12.30
CA ARG A 52 7.38 10.18 12.92
C ARG A 52 6.72 9.25 13.93
N LEU A 53 7.04 7.97 13.88
CA LEU A 53 6.57 6.93 14.78
C LEU A 53 7.76 6.23 15.42
N ARG A 54 7.92 6.40 16.73
CA ARG A 54 8.97 5.71 17.49
C ARG A 54 8.37 4.47 18.17
N PRO A 55 8.94 3.27 17.96
CA PRO A 55 8.46 2.06 18.61
C PRO A 55 8.69 2.09 20.12
N GLY A 56 7.89 1.33 20.86
CA GLY A 56 7.91 1.18 22.31
C GLY A 56 6.64 0.48 22.80
N ALA A 57 6.51 0.28 24.11
CA ALA A 57 5.26 -0.21 24.72
C ALA A 57 4.06 0.68 24.37
N ARG A 58 4.33 1.99 24.25
CA ARG A 58 3.46 2.95 23.58
C ARG A 58 4.21 3.50 22.37
N ILE A 59 3.54 3.59 21.24
CA ILE A 59 4.10 4.18 20.02
C ILE A 59 3.99 5.69 20.16
N ALA A 60 5.14 6.36 20.22
CA ALA A 60 5.20 7.81 20.28
C ALA A 60 5.14 8.37 18.86
N ALA A 61 4.07 9.10 18.56
CA ALA A 61 3.84 9.76 17.29
C ALA A 61 4.04 11.26 17.42
N ARG A 62 4.75 11.84 16.45
CA ARG A 62 4.89 13.29 16.31
C ARG A 62 4.67 13.67 14.86
N ALA A 63 3.97 14.78 14.64
CA ALA A 63 3.68 15.24 13.29
C ALA A 63 3.98 16.73 13.08
N TRP A 64 4.21 17.10 11.82
CA TRP A 64 4.57 18.45 11.38
C TRP A 64 3.83 18.82 10.10
N GLY A 65 3.57 20.11 9.91
CA GLY A 65 2.90 20.66 8.74
C GLY A 65 1.39 20.84 8.91
N PRO A 66 0.71 21.40 7.89
CA PRO A 66 -0.73 21.68 7.94
C PRO A 66 -1.60 20.44 8.24
N GLY A 67 -1.17 19.25 7.82
CA GLY A 67 -1.87 18.00 8.08
C GLY A 67 -1.53 17.30 9.40
N ALA A 68 -0.75 17.92 10.29
CA ALA A 68 -0.20 17.27 11.48
C ALA A 68 -1.27 16.73 12.44
N ASP A 69 -2.27 17.54 12.79
CA ASP A 69 -3.33 17.10 13.70
C ASP A 69 -4.18 16.00 13.06
N TRP A 70 -4.47 16.12 11.75
CA TRP A 70 -5.24 15.10 11.02
C TRP A 70 -4.60 13.71 11.08
N VAL A 71 -3.27 13.61 10.87
CA VAL A 71 -2.58 12.31 10.94
C VAL A 71 -2.53 11.76 12.35
N LEU A 72 -2.47 12.63 13.37
CA LEU A 72 -2.39 12.22 14.77
C LEU A 72 -3.74 11.77 15.32
N ASP A 73 -4.82 12.43 14.94
CA ASP A 73 -6.19 12.02 15.31
C ASP A 73 -6.57 10.68 14.69
N ARG A 74 -6.00 10.38 13.51
CA ARG A 74 -6.21 9.13 12.76
C ARG A 74 -5.16 8.06 13.06
N LEU A 75 -4.25 8.33 14.00
CA LEU A 75 -3.15 7.44 14.35
C LEU A 75 -3.62 6.01 14.72
N PRO A 76 -4.67 5.80 15.55
CA PRO A 76 -5.13 4.45 15.86
C PRO A 76 -5.52 3.67 14.61
N ALA A 77 -6.31 4.26 13.70
CA ALA A 77 -6.72 3.61 12.45
C ALA A 77 -5.52 3.30 11.54
N LEU A 78 -4.59 4.25 11.40
CA LEU A 78 -3.35 4.03 10.64
C LEU A 78 -2.56 2.83 11.16
N LEU A 79 -2.49 2.67 12.48
CA LEU A 79 -1.75 1.60 13.14
C LEU A 79 -2.53 0.28 13.24
N GLY A 80 -3.74 0.21 12.67
CA GLY A 80 -4.58 -0.99 12.67
C GLY A 80 -5.32 -1.20 13.99
N GLY A 81 -5.63 -0.14 14.73
CA GLY A 81 -6.45 -0.21 15.95
C GLY A 81 -7.91 -0.58 15.69
N GLU A 82 -8.38 -0.48 14.45
CA GLU A 82 -9.70 -0.93 14.00
C GLU A 82 -9.65 -2.36 13.40
N ASP A 83 -8.46 -2.97 13.37
CA ASP A 83 -8.26 -4.33 12.86
C ASP A 83 -8.53 -5.36 13.96
N ASP A 84 -9.42 -6.34 13.70
CA ASP A 84 -9.64 -7.49 14.59
C ASP A 84 -9.15 -8.83 13.98
N PRO A 85 -7.87 -9.22 14.21
CA PRO A 85 -7.35 -10.55 13.87
C PRO A 85 -7.95 -11.71 14.67
N GLY A 86 -8.78 -11.43 15.69
CA GLY A 86 -9.53 -12.42 16.45
C GLY A 86 -10.61 -13.09 15.61
N GLU A 87 -11.25 -12.35 14.71
CA GLU A 87 -12.25 -12.86 13.75
C GLU A 87 -11.67 -13.88 12.76
N PHE A 88 -10.33 -13.89 12.58
CA PHE A 88 -9.68 -14.79 11.65
C PHE A 88 -9.55 -16.21 12.20
N VAL A 89 -10.26 -17.15 11.59
CA VAL A 89 -10.17 -18.60 11.89
C VAL A 89 -9.24 -19.27 10.88
N PRO A 90 -8.02 -19.71 11.28
CA PRO A 90 -7.12 -20.41 10.37
C PRO A 90 -7.66 -21.82 10.05
N ARG A 91 -7.78 -22.17 8.76
CA ARG A 91 -8.22 -23.51 8.31
C ARG A 91 -7.08 -24.38 7.78
N HIS A 92 -5.99 -23.76 7.35
CA HIS A 92 -4.79 -24.46 6.87
C HIS A 92 -3.64 -24.37 7.88
N ARG A 93 -2.90 -25.49 8.09
CA ARG A 93 -1.79 -25.58 9.06
C ARG A 93 -0.72 -24.50 8.84
N LEU A 94 -0.34 -24.23 7.58
CA LEU A 94 0.64 -23.19 7.25
C LEU A 94 0.18 -21.81 7.70
N ILE A 95 -1.10 -21.48 7.44
CA ILE A 95 -1.71 -20.20 7.81
C ILE A 95 -1.81 -20.08 9.32
N ALA A 96 -2.21 -21.15 10.02
CA ALA A 96 -2.23 -21.18 11.49
C ALA A 96 -0.84 -20.88 12.08
N GLU A 97 0.21 -21.49 11.53
CA GLU A 97 1.58 -21.26 11.97
C GLU A 97 2.08 -19.85 11.64
N ALA A 98 1.80 -19.35 10.43
CA ALA A 98 2.12 -17.98 10.06
C ALA A 98 1.43 -16.97 10.98
N ARG A 99 0.14 -17.15 11.28
CA ARG A 99 -0.60 -16.33 12.26
C ARG A 99 0.06 -16.38 13.63
N ARG A 100 0.49 -17.55 14.11
CA ARG A 100 1.18 -17.68 15.41
C ARG A 100 2.51 -16.93 15.46
N ARG A 101 3.31 -16.98 14.39
CA ARG A 101 4.61 -16.27 14.29
C ARG A 101 4.47 -14.77 14.07
N HIS A 102 3.35 -14.33 13.52
CA HIS A 102 3.10 -12.95 13.12
C HIS A 102 1.90 -12.31 13.83
N ARG A 103 1.61 -12.74 15.08
CA ARG A 103 0.45 -12.25 15.87
C ARG A 103 0.40 -10.73 16.05
N GLY A 104 1.56 -10.06 15.98
CA GLY A 104 1.66 -8.61 16.11
C GLY A 104 1.38 -7.83 14.83
N VAL A 105 1.20 -8.48 13.69
CA VAL A 105 0.91 -7.80 12.43
C VAL A 105 -0.56 -7.40 12.37
N ARG A 106 -0.83 -6.12 12.14
CA ARG A 106 -2.17 -5.60 11.86
C ARG A 106 -2.31 -5.22 10.39
N LEU A 107 -3.54 -5.19 9.91
CA LEU A 107 -3.89 -4.48 8.68
C LEU A 107 -4.01 -2.98 8.99
N ILE A 108 -3.28 -2.17 8.24
CA ILE A 108 -3.25 -0.72 8.41
C ILE A 108 -4.39 -0.06 7.64
N ARG A 109 -4.83 1.13 8.07
CA ARG A 109 -5.84 1.92 7.36
C ARG A 109 -5.41 3.38 7.26
N THR A 110 -4.89 3.80 6.10
CA THR A 110 -4.51 5.22 5.93
C THR A 110 -5.72 6.14 5.84
N GLY A 111 -6.84 5.65 5.32
CA GLY A 111 -8.00 6.46 4.95
C GLY A 111 -7.69 7.49 3.85
N LEU A 112 -6.60 7.29 3.10
CA LEU A 112 -6.15 8.12 1.99
C LEU A 112 -6.08 7.24 0.74
N VAL A 113 -7.12 7.29 -0.08
CA VAL A 113 -7.28 6.43 -1.26
C VAL A 113 -6.24 6.78 -2.31
N LEU A 114 -6.02 8.07 -2.59
CA LEU A 114 -5.11 8.48 -3.66
C LEU A 114 -3.65 8.13 -3.33
N GLU A 115 -3.25 8.18 -2.06
CA GLU A 115 -1.91 7.76 -1.62
C GLU A 115 -1.61 6.29 -1.94
N SER A 116 -2.64 5.45 -2.00
CA SER A 116 -2.48 4.04 -2.37
C SER A 116 -2.77 3.80 -3.85
N LEU A 117 -3.76 4.49 -4.41
CA LEU A 117 -4.23 4.29 -5.78
C LEU A 117 -3.23 4.77 -6.84
N ILE A 118 -2.61 5.94 -6.65
CA ILE A 118 -1.63 6.49 -7.59
C ILE A 118 -0.44 5.54 -7.77
N PRO A 119 0.27 5.11 -6.70
CA PRO A 119 1.36 4.14 -6.88
C PRO A 119 0.87 2.79 -7.41
N SER A 120 -0.33 2.32 -7.06
CA SER A 120 -0.88 1.10 -7.65
C SER A 120 -1.08 1.23 -9.17
N VAL A 121 -1.48 2.39 -9.70
CA VAL A 121 -1.53 2.59 -11.17
C VAL A 121 -0.13 2.58 -11.77
N LEU A 122 0.88 3.16 -11.11
CA LEU A 122 2.27 3.13 -11.57
C LEU A 122 2.84 1.70 -11.62
N GLU A 123 2.36 0.80 -10.77
CA GLU A 123 2.79 -0.60 -10.66
C GLU A 123 2.18 -1.52 -11.74
N GLN A 124 1.19 -1.06 -12.51
CA GLN A 124 0.52 -1.89 -13.50
C GLN A 124 1.47 -2.39 -14.61
N ARG A 125 1.54 -3.72 -14.77
CA ARG A 125 2.22 -4.43 -15.89
C ARG A 125 3.69 -4.03 -16.10
N VAL A 126 4.37 -3.62 -15.04
CA VAL A 126 5.80 -3.29 -15.05
C VAL A 126 6.53 -4.02 -13.94
N THR A 127 7.85 -4.01 -13.99
CA THR A 127 8.64 -4.49 -12.86
C THR A 127 8.43 -3.57 -11.65
N THR A 128 8.52 -4.16 -10.47
CA THR A 128 8.51 -3.44 -9.20
C THR A 128 9.60 -2.35 -9.14
N GLU A 129 10.79 -2.61 -9.70
CA GLU A 129 11.90 -1.65 -9.76
C GLU A 129 11.58 -0.43 -10.62
N ASP A 130 10.95 -0.65 -11.79
CA ASP A 130 10.52 0.42 -12.67
C ASP A 130 9.41 1.26 -12.03
N ALA A 131 8.43 0.62 -11.40
CA ALA A 131 7.35 1.30 -10.69
C ALA A 131 7.88 2.17 -9.54
N TYR A 132 8.81 1.65 -8.72
CA TYR A 132 9.45 2.42 -7.67
C TYR A 132 10.32 3.56 -8.22
N GLY A 133 10.96 3.34 -9.37
CA GLY A 133 11.64 4.39 -10.11
C GLY A 133 10.70 5.52 -10.54
N SER A 134 9.54 5.17 -11.11
CA SER A 134 8.50 6.11 -11.51
C SER A 134 7.93 6.88 -10.32
N TRP A 135 7.60 6.20 -9.23
CA TRP A 135 7.14 6.81 -7.98
C TRP A 135 8.15 7.81 -7.44
N ARG A 136 9.43 7.43 -7.34
CA ARG A 136 10.48 8.32 -6.87
C ARG A 136 10.61 9.56 -7.76
N ARG A 137 10.64 9.41 -9.09
CA ARG A 137 10.73 10.57 -10.00
C ARG A 137 9.51 11.48 -9.88
N LEU A 138 8.30 10.91 -9.80
CA LEU A 138 7.07 11.68 -9.60
C LEU A 138 7.14 12.56 -8.35
N LEU A 139 7.57 12.00 -7.22
CA LEU A 139 7.69 12.74 -5.98
C LEU A 139 8.78 13.80 -6.03
N ARG A 140 9.92 13.51 -6.67
CA ARG A 140 11.04 14.46 -6.75
C ARG A 140 10.81 15.60 -7.72
N TRP A 141 10.06 15.38 -8.80
CA TRP A 141 9.81 16.39 -9.82
C TRP A 141 8.58 17.23 -9.52
N PHE A 142 7.55 16.63 -8.90
CA PHE A 142 6.26 17.28 -8.73
C PHE A 142 5.73 17.28 -7.29
N GLY A 143 6.31 16.47 -6.40
CA GLY A 143 6.00 16.53 -4.98
C GLY A 143 6.62 17.75 -4.30
N GLU A 144 6.42 17.84 -2.98
CA GLU A 144 7.02 18.89 -2.15
C GLU A 144 7.79 18.26 -0.98
N PRO A 145 8.85 18.92 -0.47
CA PRO A 145 9.56 18.45 0.72
C PRO A 145 8.61 18.27 1.90
N ALA A 146 8.78 17.17 2.65
CA ALA A 146 7.91 16.89 3.78
C ALA A 146 8.15 17.92 4.91
N PRO A 147 7.09 18.46 5.53
CA PRO A 147 7.22 19.55 6.51
C PRO A 147 8.14 19.25 7.69
N GLY A 148 8.80 20.29 8.21
CA GLY A 148 9.63 20.18 9.42
C GLY A 148 10.83 19.23 9.23
N PRO A 149 11.18 18.41 10.24
CA PRO A 149 12.34 17.51 10.19
C PRO A 149 12.30 16.43 9.10
N GLY A 150 11.17 16.31 8.37
CA GLY A 150 11.06 15.46 7.19
C GLY A 150 11.95 15.95 6.04
N ALA A 151 12.05 17.27 5.84
CA ALA A 151 12.87 17.86 4.79
C ALA A 151 14.37 17.51 4.96
N ASP A 152 14.88 17.61 6.19
CA ASP A 152 16.28 17.24 6.54
C ASP A 152 16.57 15.75 6.33
N ARG A 153 15.52 14.93 6.27
CA ARG A 153 15.58 13.48 6.04
C ARG A 153 15.38 13.09 4.59
N ASP A 154 15.31 14.09 3.71
CA ASP A 154 15.04 13.95 2.30
C ASP A 154 13.72 13.19 2.02
N LEU A 155 12.73 13.48 2.87
CA LEU A 155 11.38 12.94 2.81
C LEU A 155 10.50 13.88 2.00
N TRP A 156 9.59 13.32 1.21
CA TRP A 156 8.75 14.02 0.25
C TRP A 156 7.29 13.64 0.43
N VAL A 157 6.41 14.58 0.09
CA VAL A 157 4.97 14.37 0.03
C VAL A 157 4.56 14.31 -1.43
N MET A 158 3.72 13.34 -1.80
CA MET A 158 3.22 13.20 -3.17
C MET A 158 2.55 14.51 -3.64
N PRO A 159 2.61 14.88 -4.93
CA PRO A 159 1.89 16.04 -5.46
C PRO A 159 0.39 16.02 -5.14
N ASP A 160 -0.22 17.19 -4.97
CA ASP A 160 -1.67 17.30 -4.89
C ASP A 160 -2.34 17.00 -6.25
N PRO A 161 -3.65 16.67 -6.29
CA PRO A 161 -4.34 16.35 -7.54
C PRO A 161 -4.30 17.44 -8.61
N ARG A 162 -4.30 18.72 -8.24
CA ARG A 162 -4.21 19.84 -9.20
C ARG A 162 -2.81 19.91 -9.82
N THR A 163 -1.78 19.66 -9.01
CA THR A 163 -0.40 19.57 -9.50
C THR A 163 -0.20 18.38 -10.43
N LEU A 164 -0.73 17.20 -10.06
CA LEU A 164 -0.71 16.02 -10.94
C LEU A 164 -1.41 16.27 -12.28
N ALA A 165 -2.57 16.92 -12.26
CA ALA A 165 -3.33 17.22 -13.48
C ALA A 165 -2.59 18.15 -14.46
N ARG A 166 -1.54 18.86 -14.00
CA ARG A 166 -0.72 19.76 -14.82
C ARG A 166 0.60 19.12 -15.28
N VAL A 167 0.89 17.88 -14.90
CA VAL A 167 2.10 17.18 -15.33
C VAL A 167 2.05 16.98 -16.84
N PRO A 168 3.01 17.53 -17.61
CA PRO A 168 3.06 17.35 -19.05
C PRO A 168 3.24 15.89 -19.46
N SER A 169 2.72 15.53 -20.65
CA SER A 169 2.81 14.16 -21.17
C SER A 169 4.25 13.65 -21.31
N TRP A 170 5.20 14.51 -21.73
CA TRP A 170 6.61 14.14 -21.84
C TRP A 170 7.24 13.82 -20.49
N ASP A 171 6.77 14.44 -19.40
CA ASP A 171 7.29 14.18 -18.06
C ASP A 171 6.82 12.84 -17.50
N TRP A 172 5.62 12.40 -17.86
CA TRP A 172 5.21 11.01 -17.63
C TRP A 172 6.14 10.03 -18.34
N HIS A 173 6.48 10.29 -19.60
CA HIS A 173 7.40 9.45 -20.36
C HIS A 173 8.81 9.43 -19.75
N ARG A 174 9.37 10.61 -19.42
CA ARG A 174 10.65 10.73 -18.69
C ARG A 174 10.60 10.02 -17.33
N ALA A 175 9.42 9.95 -16.72
CA ALA A 175 9.18 9.20 -15.50
C ALA A 175 9.02 7.69 -15.70
N ASN A 176 9.20 7.15 -16.92
CA ASN A 176 8.97 5.73 -17.27
C ASN A 176 7.50 5.28 -17.10
N VAL A 177 6.57 6.21 -17.29
CA VAL A 177 5.12 5.99 -17.25
C VAL A 177 4.56 6.09 -18.66
N ASP A 178 4.00 5.01 -19.17
CA ASP A 178 3.40 4.98 -20.52
C ASP A 178 2.08 5.78 -20.59
N GLY A 179 1.60 5.97 -21.82
CA GLY A 179 0.36 6.69 -22.12
C GLY A 179 -0.87 6.10 -21.43
N SER A 180 -0.96 4.77 -21.27
CA SER A 180 -2.12 4.13 -20.65
C SER A 180 -2.19 4.41 -19.15
N ARG A 181 -1.05 4.22 -18.43
CA ARG A 181 -0.95 4.52 -17.00
C ARG A 181 -1.14 6.00 -16.71
N SER A 182 -0.48 6.88 -17.47
CA SER A 182 -0.63 8.33 -17.30
C SER A 182 -2.06 8.81 -17.59
N ALA A 183 -2.71 8.31 -18.66
CA ALA A 183 -4.12 8.63 -18.93
C ALA A 183 -5.05 8.14 -17.81
N THR A 184 -4.76 6.97 -17.21
CA THR A 184 -5.50 6.45 -16.05
C THR A 184 -5.34 7.38 -14.84
N LEU A 185 -4.12 7.79 -14.52
CA LEU A 185 -3.86 8.78 -13.47
C LEU A 185 -4.61 10.08 -13.73
N MET A 186 -4.63 10.58 -14.98
CA MET A 186 -5.36 11.79 -15.33
C MET A 186 -6.87 11.68 -15.14
N ARG A 187 -7.45 10.49 -15.34
CA ARG A 187 -8.87 10.24 -15.01
C ARG A 187 -9.10 10.21 -13.50
N VAL A 188 -8.22 9.55 -12.74
CA VAL A 188 -8.27 9.48 -11.27
C VAL A 188 -8.23 10.87 -10.65
N VAL A 189 -7.24 11.70 -11.01
CA VAL A 189 -7.04 13.01 -10.37
C VAL A 189 -8.16 14.00 -10.69
N ARG A 190 -8.79 13.90 -11.87
CA ARG A 190 -9.97 14.70 -12.23
C ARG A 190 -11.16 14.48 -11.31
N VAL A 191 -11.28 13.27 -10.74
CA VAL A 191 -12.34 12.93 -9.78
C VAL A 191 -11.78 12.55 -8.41
N ALA A 192 -10.62 13.12 -8.05
CA ALA A 192 -9.88 12.85 -6.81
C ALA A 192 -10.78 12.78 -5.57
N ARG A 193 -11.64 13.80 -5.37
CA ARG A 193 -12.57 13.85 -4.23
C ARG A 193 -13.53 12.66 -4.19
N ARG A 194 -14.06 12.23 -5.35
CA ARG A 194 -14.96 11.06 -5.46
C ARG A 194 -14.24 9.75 -5.21
N MET A 195 -12.93 9.67 -5.48
CA MET A 195 -12.12 8.50 -5.15
C MET A 195 -11.85 8.43 -3.65
N GLU A 196 -11.53 9.56 -3.00
CA GLU A 196 -11.31 9.60 -1.54
C GLU A 196 -12.54 9.18 -0.72
N GLU A 197 -13.76 9.44 -1.22
CA GLU A 197 -15.00 8.93 -0.59
C GLU A 197 -14.99 7.40 -0.40
N ALA A 198 -14.23 6.64 -1.20
CA ALA A 198 -14.14 5.19 -1.07
C ALA A 198 -13.53 4.75 0.27
N ALA A 199 -12.77 5.59 0.97
CA ALA A 199 -12.21 5.29 2.28
C ALA A 199 -13.28 5.03 3.36
N ALA A 200 -14.50 5.52 3.15
CA ALA A 200 -15.64 5.38 4.05
C ALA A 200 -16.72 4.41 3.53
N MET A 201 -16.44 3.68 2.44
CA MET A 201 -17.39 2.75 1.83
C MET A 201 -17.07 1.31 2.20
N GLU A 202 -18.13 0.50 2.28
CA GLU A 202 -18.03 -0.95 2.31
C GLU A 202 -17.33 -1.49 1.07
N LEU A 203 -16.60 -2.59 1.23
CA LEU A 203 -15.68 -3.11 0.21
C LEU A 203 -16.32 -3.25 -1.19
N PRO A 204 -17.52 -3.85 -1.37
CA PRO A 204 -18.12 -3.98 -2.71
C PRO A 204 -18.37 -2.62 -3.38
N ALA A 205 -18.86 -1.63 -2.63
CA ALA A 205 -19.13 -0.30 -3.12
C ALA A 205 -17.83 0.48 -3.41
N ALA A 206 -16.81 0.33 -2.55
CA ALA A 206 -15.49 0.91 -2.75
C ALA A 206 -14.81 0.34 -4.01
N LEU A 207 -14.86 -0.98 -4.22
CA LEU A 207 -14.33 -1.63 -5.43
C LEU A 207 -15.05 -1.12 -6.67
N ALA A 208 -16.38 -1.07 -6.66
CA ALA A 208 -17.16 -0.53 -7.76
C ALA A 208 -16.81 0.94 -8.05
N ARG A 209 -16.63 1.75 -7.00
CA ARG A 209 -16.22 3.16 -7.13
C ARG A 209 -14.89 3.32 -7.86
N LEU A 210 -13.87 2.57 -7.46
CA LEU A 210 -12.55 2.68 -8.08
C LEU A 210 -12.55 2.11 -9.52
N ARG A 211 -13.21 0.98 -9.73
CA ARG A 211 -13.27 0.29 -11.04
C ARG A 211 -14.15 0.99 -12.08
N ALA A 212 -14.96 1.97 -11.66
CA ALA A 212 -15.69 2.84 -12.59
C ALA A 212 -14.74 3.69 -13.45
N ILE A 213 -13.48 3.84 -13.05
CA ILE A 213 -12.47 4.55 -13.85
C ILE A 213 -11.84 3.58 -14.86
N PRO A 214 -11.93 3.86 -16.18
CA PRO A 214 -11.22 3.08 -17.17
C PRO A 214 -9.73 3.00 -16.86
N GLY A 215 -9.14 1.81 -16.94
CA GLY A 215 -7.75 1.56 -16.55
C GLY A 215 -7.54 1.14 -15.09
N ILE A 216 -8.58 1.16 -14.24
CA ILE A 216 -8.53 0.59 -12.89
C ILE A 216 -9.26 -0.76 -12.89
N GLY A 217 -8.47 -1.83 -12.89
CA GLY A 217 -8.96 -3.22 -12.79
C GLY A 217 -9.12 -3.70 -11.34
N PRO A 218 -9.55 -4.97 -11.15
CA PRO A 218 -9.68 -5.59 -9.83
C PRO A 218 -8.36 -5.56 -9.04
N TRP A 219 -7.23 -5.87 -9.68
CA TRP A 219 -5.88 -5.81 -9.09
C TRP A 219 -5.60 -4.45 -8.44
N THR A 220 -5.70 -3.36 -9.21
CA THR A 220 -5.38 -2.01 -8.74
C THR A 220 -6.32 -1.53 -7.63
N ALA A 221 -7.62 -1.83 -7.75
CA ALA A 221 -8.59 -1.46 -6.75
C ALA A 221 -8.35 -2.19 -5.42
N ALA A 222 -8.06 -3.51 -5.47
CA ALA A 222 -7.72 -4.28 -4.29
C ALA A 222 -6.46 -3.75 -3.61
N GLU A 223 -5.36 -3.56 -4.35
CA GLU A 223 -4.09 -3.02 -3.80
C GLU A 223 -4.27 -1.67 -3.10
N ALA A 224 -5.14 -0.80 -3.65
CA ALA A 224 -5.45 0.47 -3.03
C ALA A 224 -6.23 0.28 -1.71
N LEU A 225 -7.34 -0.48 -1.74
CA LEU A 225 -8.25 -0.64 -0.61
C LEU A 225 -7.66 -1.48 0.54
N GLN A 226 -6.73 -2.38 0.25
CA GLN A 226 -5.97 -3.07 1.30
C GLN A 226 -5.21 -2.09 2.22
N ARG A 227 -4.73 -0.96 1.67
CA ARG A 227 -3.93 0.03 2.41
C ARG A 227 -4.77 1.23 2.86
N SER A 228 -5.68 1.71 2.02
CA SER A 228 -6.52 2.86 2.37
C SER A 228 -7.64 2.49 3.33
N ASN A 229 -8.25 1.32 3.16
CA ASN A 229 -9.40 0.87 3.95
C ASN A 229 -9.02 -0.20 4.98
N GLY A 230 -7.80 -0.75 4.93
CA GLY A 230 -7.42 -1.88 5.78
C GLY A 230 -8.22 -3.14 5.49
N SER A 231 -8.77 -3.27 4.27
CA SER A 231 -9.75 -4.30 3.96
C SER A 231 -9.17 -5.71 4.12
N PRO A 232 -9.74 -6.58 4.98
CA PRO A 232 -9.27 -7.94 5.17
C PRO A 232 -9.64 -8.89 4.03
N ASP A 233 -10.54 -8.48 3.13
CA ASP A 233 -11.10 -9.32 2.07
C ASP A 233 -10.87 -8.81 0.64
N ALA A 234 -10.19 -7.67 0.49
CA ALA A 234 -9.82 -7.13 -0.82
C ALA A 234 -8.70 -7.96 -1.47
N ILE A 235 -9.01 -9.15 -1.99
CA ILE A 235 -8.04 -10.04 -2.63
C ILE A 235 -7.58 -9.51 -4.00
N THR A 236 -6.27 -9.54 -4.23
CA THR A 236 -5.64 -9.04 -5.46
C THR A 236 -5.71 -10.07 -6.58
N VAL A 237 -6.84 -10.12 -7.29
CA VAL A 237 -7.03 -10.94 -8.51
C VAL A 237 -6.33 -10.28 -9.71
N GLY A 238 -5.72 -11.08 -10.58
CA GLY A 238 -4.95 -10.64 -11.74
C GLY A 238 -3.49 -10.34 -11.42
N ASP A 239 -3.01 -10.75 -10.25
CA ASP A 239 -1.61 -10.65 -9.88
C ASP A 239 -0.79 -11.76 -10.53
N LEU A 240 0.41 -11.44 -11.01
CA LEU A 240 1.26 -12.40 -11.71
C LEU A 240 1.83 -13.50 -10.81
N HIS A 241 1.93 -13.26 -9.51
CA HIS A 241 2.65 -14.13 -8.57
C HIS A 241 1.78 -14.64 -7.43
N LEU A 242 0.79 -13.87 -7.00
CA LEU A 242 -0.04 -14.22 -5.85
C LEU A 242 -0.75 -15.56 -6.05
N PRO A 243 -1.40 -15.87 -7.20
CA PRO A 243 -2.11 -17.12 -7.36
C PRO A 243 -1.21 -18.35 -7.25
N GLY A 244 -0.09 -18.36 -7.97
CA GLY A 244 0.90 -19.44 -7.90
C GLY A 244 1.59 -19.55 -6.53
N THR A 245 1.75 -18.44 -5.80
CA THR A 245 2.28 -18.46 -4.43
C THR A 245 1.27 -19.10 -3.46
N VAL A 246 0.00 -18.74 -3.56
CA VAL A 246 -1.08 -19.30 -2.73
C VAL A 246 -1.30 -20.77 -3.07
N GLY A 247 -1.42 -21.11 -4.36
CA GLY A 247 -1.55 -22.50 -4.82
C GLY A 247 -0.41 -23.39 -4.35
N TYR A 248 0.83 -22.92 -4.48
CA TYR A 248 1.99 -23.67 -4.01
C TYR A 248 1.98 -23.85 -2.49
N ALA A 249 1.67 -22.79 -1.74
CA ALA A 249 1.71 -22.82 -0.28
C ALA A 249 0.59 -23.64 0.36
N LEU A 250 -0.59 -23.70 -0.26
CA LEU A 250 -1.77 -24.36 0.30
C LEU A 250 -2.06 -25.73 -0.31
N ALA A 251 -1.59 -25.99 -1.54
CA ALA A 251 -1.88 -27.23 -2.27
C ALA A 251 -0.67 -27.83 -3.00
N GLY A 252 0.52 -27.20 -2.96
CA GLY A 252 1.68 -27.63 -3.76
C GLY A 252 1.55 -27.28 -5.25
N GLU A 253 0.52 -26.53 -5.63
CA GLU A 253 0.17 -26.20 -7.02
C GLU A 253 0.84 -24.91 -7.46
N ARG A 254 2.00 -25.02 -8.11
CA ARG A 254 2.78 -23.86 -8.57
C ARG A 254 2.08 -22.99 -9.61
N ASP A 255 1.32 -23.62 -10.51
CA ASP A 255 0.71 -22.97 -11.67
C ASP A 255 -0.78 -22.66 -11.42
N ALA A 256 -1.19 -22.56 -10.15
CA ALA A 256 -2.52 -22.11 -9.78
C ALA A 256 -2.80 -20.72 -10.35
N ASP A 257 -3.99 -20.56 -10.93
CA ASP A 257 -4.50 -19.30 -11.45
C ASP A 257 -5.41 -18.60 -10.41
N ASP A 258 -5.98 -17.46 -10.81
CA ASP A 258 -6.87 -16.68 -9.95
C ASP A 258 -8.09 -17.50 -9.47
N ALA A 259 -8.68 -18.34 -10.33
CA ALA A 259 -9.83 -19.15 -9.97
C ALA A 259 -9.45 -20.13 -8.86
N ARG A 260 -8.33 -20.84 -9.04
CA ARG A 260 -7.83 -21.78 -8.06
C ARG A 260 -7.40 -21.11 -6.76
N MET A 261 -6.77 -19.94 -6.83
CA MET A 261 -6.47 -19.13 -5.64
C MET A 261 -7.74 -18.78 -4.87
N LEU A 262 -8.81 -18.37 -5.56
CA LEU A 262 -10.08 -18.03 -4.91
C LEU A 262 -10.76 -19.24 -4.28
N GLU A 263 -10.69 -20.43 -4.91
CA GLU A 263 -11.16 -21.68 -4.31
C GLU A 263 -10.40 -22.02 -3.02
N LEU A 264 -9.07 -21.97 -3.04
CA LEU A 264 -8.23 -22.26 -1.88
C LEU A 264 -8.45 -21.26 -0.73
N LEU A 265 -8.90 -20.05 -1.05
CA LEU A 265 -9.20 -19.00 -0.08
C LEU A 265 -10.69 -18.94 0.30
N ALA A 266 -11.56 -19.77 -0.28
CA ALA A 266 -13.00 -19.74 -0.04
C ALA A 266 -13.37 -19.98 1.44
N ASP A 267 -12.53 -20.71 2.16
CA ASP A 267 -12.64 -21.01 3.60
C ASP A 267 -12.40 -19.81 4.52
N TYR A 268 -12.07 -18.64 3.97
CA TYR A 268 -11.80 -17.41 4.72
C TYR A 268 -12.75 -16.27 4.32
N PRO A 269 -14.08 -16.44 4.44
CA PRO A 269 -15.04 -15.40 4.05
C PRO A 269 -14.78 -14.11 4.82
N GLY A 270 -14.74 -12.97 4.12
CA GLY A 270 -14.44 -11.67 4.72
C GLY A 270 -12.97 -11.48 5.13
N GLN A 271 -12.09 -12.46 4.88
CA GLN A 271 -10.71 -12.45 5.38
C GLN A 271 -9.68 -12.96 4.34
N ARG A 272 -10.05 -13.03 3.06
CA ARG A 272 -9.20 -13.63 2.01
C ARG A 272 -7.87 -12.91 1.80
N HIS A 273 -7.87 -11.58 1.86
CA HIS A 273 -6.61 -10.82 1.81
C HIS A 273 -5.75 -11.10 3.06
N ARG A 274 -6.33 -11.21 4.26
CA ARG A 274 -5.55 -11.59 5.45
C ARG A 274 -4.94 -12.98 5.31
N ALA A 275 -5.71 -13.96 4.82
CA ALA A 275 -5.21 -15.30 4.57
C ALA A 275 -4.04 -15.29 3.57
N ALA A 276 -4.19 -14.58 2.45
CA ALA A 276 -3.12 -14.38 1.47
C ALA A 276 -1.89 -13.69 2.08
N ARG A 277 -2.09 -12.67 2.93
CA ARG A 277 -1.02 -11.99 3.67
C ARG A 277 -0.26 -12.96 4.58
N TYR A 278 -0.95 -13.86 5.30
CA TYR A 278 -0.27 -14.88 6.10
C TYR A 278 0.50 -15.89 5.26
N VAL A 279 0.01 -16.24 4.06
CA VAL A 279 0.77 -17.04 3.10
C VAL A 279 2.06 -16.31 2.72
N LEU A 280 2.00 -15.04 2.33
CA LEU A 280 3.19 -14.25 1.99
C LEU A 280 4.17 -14.14 3.17
N LEU A 281 3.66 -13.91 4.39
CA LEU A 281 4.47 -13.84 5.62
C LEU A 281 5.06 -15.19 6.05
N SER A 282 4.53 -16.30 5.53
CA SER A 282 5.08 -17.63 5.81
C SER A 282 6.45 -17.82 5.15
N GLY A 283 6.72 -17.09 4.05
CA GLY A 283 7.92 -17.24 3.23
C GLY A 283 7.90 -18.47 2.31
N VAL A 284 6.84 -19.29 2.36
CA VAL A 284 6.68 -20.43 1.45
C VAL A 284 6.29 -19.91 0.08
N ALA A 285 7.16 -20.12 -0.88
CA ALA A 285 6.96 -19.73 -2.26
C ALA A 285 7.63 -20.76 -3.18
N PRO A 286 7.11 -20.93 -4.41
CA PRO A 286 7.70 -21.85 -5.36
C PRO A 286 9.14 -21.40 -5.75
N ALA A 287 10.08 -22.35 -5.87
CA ALA A 287 11.46 -22.06 -6.32
C ALA A 287 11.49 -21.30 -7.66
N ARG A 288 12.45 -20.39 -7.86
CA ARG A 288 12.52 -19.57 -9.10
C ARG A 288 12.82 -20.44 -10.33
N ARG A 289 12.03 -20.28 -11.41
CA ARG A 289 12.25 -20.96 -12.69
C ARG A 289 13.38 -20.35 -13.52
N ALA A 290 13.58 -19.03 -13.43
CA ALA A 290 14.58 -18.30 -14.21
C ALA A 290 15.15 -17.11 -13.42
N PRO A 291 16.35 -16.61 -13.79
CA PRO A 291 16.87 -15.34 -13.30
C PRO A 291 15.89 -14.18 -13.57
N ARG A 292 15.96 -13.11 -12.77
CA ARG A 292 15.11 -11.93 -12.95
C ARG A 292 15.32 -11.35 -14.34
N GLN A 293 14.26 -11.31 -15.16
CA GLN A 293 14.29 -10.62 -16.45
C GLN A 293 14.40 -9.11 -16.22
N ARG A 294 15.37 -8.47 -16.88
CA ARG A 294 15.46 -7.01 -16.92
C ARG A 294 14.59 -6.52 -18.08
N HIS A 295 13.51 -5.81 -17.77
CA HIS A 295 12.68 -5.18 -18.80
C HIS A 295 13.37 -3.91 -19.32
N ALA A 296 13.19 -3.61 -20.61
CA ALA A 296 13.68 -2.38 -21.20
C ALA A 296 12.94 -1.17 -20.60
N ARG A 297 13.67 -0.08 -20.32
CA ARG A 297 13.06 1.15 -19.81
C ARG A 297 12.32 1.86 -20.94
N ILE A 298 11.04 2.17 -20.73
CA ILE A 298 10.19 2.96 -21.63
C ILE A 298 10.84 4.31 -21.96
N ALA A 299 11.52 4.95 -21.01
CA ALA A 299 12.23 6.20 -21.26
C ALA A 299 13.36 6.12 -22.31
N ARG A 300 13.69 4.91 -22.81
CA ARG A 300 14.68 4.65 -23.86
C ARG A 300 14.05 4.16 -25.17
N LEU A 301 12.72 4.08 -25.23
CA LEU A 301 11.91 3.76 -26.41
C LEU A 301 11.28 5.06 -26.94
#